data_AF-A0A922XCD8-F1
#
_entry.id   AF-A0A922XCD8-F1
#
_cell.length_a   1.000
_cell.length_b   1.000
_cell.length_c   1.000
_cell.angle_alpha   90.00
_cell.angle_beta   90.00
_cell.angle_gamma   90.00
#
_symmetry.space_group_name_H-M   'P 1'
#
loop_
_entity.id
_entity.type
_entity.pdbx_description
1 polymer ?
#
loop_
_entity_poly.entity_id
_entity_poly.type
_entity_poly.pdbx_seq_one_letter_code
_entity_poly.pdbx_strand_id
1 'polypeptide(L)'
;MDSPAMPEGDTIYRSAATLRPAMQGGIIAKARLRDPHFEVDRLVGATVNGVEARGKHLLMHLSTTDVIHSHMGMTGSWHIYHVGQTWLKPEHYAVLNLRINDLEVICFSPKQLELLTADQLRRHPHIQQLGPDIAANSEFDVATAVGNLRSRNQTPLGEAVMSQRLVCGIGNIYKSELLFIMGFDPFAPVEQFSDDELHRMLQKGRALMLRNLGGPRRTTRFGSDAGRMWVYGRSGTPCPKCGAEIKLRRQGEAGRTTCWCPQCQPAR
;
A
#
# COMPACT_ATOMS: atom_id res chain seq x y z
N MET A 1 -4.53 -17.68 12.19
CA MET A 1 -5.27 -16.40 12.19
C MET A 1 -4.83 -15.62 10.97
N ASP A 2 -5.75 -15.40 10.02
CA ASP A 2 -5.48 -14.58 8.83
C ASP A 2 -5.10 -13.17 9.31
N SER A 3 -3.86 -12.75 9.04
CA SER A 3 -3.42 -11.39 9.39
C SER A 3 -4.35 -10.39 8.67
N PRO A 4 -4.90 -9.37 9.35
CA PRO A 4 -5.73 -8.35 8.71
C PRO A 4 -4.96 -7.79 7.51
N ALA A 5 -5.67 -7.52 6.40
CA ALA A 5 -5.06 -7.16 5.13
C ALA A 5 -4.25 -5.86 5.27
N MET A 6 -2.96 -5.99 5.60
CA MET A 6 -2.05 -4.87 5.82
C MET A 6 -2.04 -3.97 4.58
N PRO A 7 -2.46 -2.71 4.71
CA PRO A 7 -2.43 -1.77 3.60
C PRO A 7 -1.02 -1.60 3.04
N GLU A 8 -0.86 -1.99 1.77
CA GLU A 8 0.30 -1.69 0.93
C GLU A 8 -0.22 -1.01 -0.34
N GLY A 9 0.63 -0.81 -1.35
CA GLY A 9 0.26 -0.08 -2.58
C GLY A 9 -1.04 -0.57 -3.20
N ASP A 10 -1.15 -1.89 -3.45
CA ASP A 10 -2.38 -2.49 -4.00
C ASP A 10 -3.64 -2.17 -3.19
N THR A 11 -3.57 -2.18 -1.86
CA THR A 11 -4.71 -1.89 -1.00
C THR A 11 -5.16 -0.44 -1.18
N ILE A 12 -4.22 0.51 -1.26
CA ILE A 12 -4.56 1.92 -1.47
C ILE A 12 -5.13 2.13 -2.86
N TYR A 13 -4.51 1.54 -3.89
CA TYR A 13 -5.01 1.61 -5.26
C TYR A 13 -6.41 1.01 -5.39
N ARG A 14 -6.69 -0.13 -4.75
CA ARG A 14 -8.03 -0.72 -4.70
C ARG A 14 -9.03 0.19 -3.99
N SER A 15 -8.64 0.79 -2.86
CA SER A 15 -9.49 1.78 -2.17
C SER A 15 -9.79 2.96 -3.09
N ALA A 16 -8.78 3.54 -3.75
CA ALA A 16 -8.98 4.65 -4.69
C ALA A 16 -9.90 4.24 -5.86
N ALA A 17 -9.70 3.06 -6.44
CA ALA A 17 -10.54 2.54 -7.52
C ALA A 17 -11.99 2.28 -7.09
N THR A 18 -12.21 1.91 -5.82
CA THR A 18 -13.56 1.70 -5.26
C THR A 18 -14.26 3.02 -4.94
N LEU A 19 -13.52 3.98 -4.38
CA LEU A 19 -14.04 5.29 -3.97
C LEU A 19 -14.33 6.21 -5.15
N ARG A 20 -13.49 6.17 -6.19
CA ARG A 20 -13.59 7.04 -7.35
C ARG A 20 -14.99 7.05 -7.99
N PRO A 21 -15.59 5.91 -8.40
CA PRO A 21 -16.93 5.92 -8.99
C PRO A 21 -18.04 6.38 -8.03
N ALA A 22 -17.84 6.24 -6.72
CA ALA A 22 -18.81 6.66 -5.71
C ALA A 22 -18.77 8.16 -5.39
N MET A 23 -17.61 8.79 -5.57
CA MET A 23 -17.35 10.15 -5.09
C MET A 23 -17.11 11.16 -6.19
N GLN A 24 -16.42 10.79 -7.28
CA GLN A 24 -15.94 11.74 -8.28
C GLN A 24 -17.10 12.45 -8.99
N GLY A 25 -17.03 13.78 -9.07
CA GLY A 25 -18.09 14.65 -9.56
C GLY A 25 -19.21 14.92 -8.54
N GLY A 26 -19.23 14.21 -7.41
CA GLY A 26 -20.18 14.41 -6.33
C GLY A 26 -19.82 15.59 -5.43
N ILE A 27 -20.84 16.24 -4.87
CA ILE A 27 -20.69 17.33 -3.90
C ILE A 27 -20.75 16.76 -2.49
N ILE A 28 -19.82 17.17 -1.63
CA ILE A 28 -19.84 16.84 -0.21
C ILE A 28 -20.98 17.63 0.46
N ALA A 29 -22.11 16.96 0.69
CA ALA A 29 -23.31 17.58 1.27
C ALA A 29 -23.19 17.73 2.79
N LYS A 30 -22.47 16.82 3.45
CA LYS A 30 -22.16 16.88 4.89
C LYS A 30 -20.79 16.28 5.14
N ALA A 31 -20.08 16.79 6.13
CA ALA A 31 -18.83 16.22 6.60
C ALA A 31 -18.83 16.22 8.13
N ARG A 32 -18.37 15.12 8.74
CA ARG A 32 -18.21 15.01 10.19
C ARG A 32 -16.84 14.42 10.49
N LEU A 33 -16.11 15.11 11.35
CA LEU A 33 -14.84 14.65 11.88
C LEU A 33 -15.03 14.33 13.37
N ARG A 34 -14.51 13.18 13.82
CA ARG A 34 -14.65 12.76 15.22
C ARG A 34 -13.82 13.64 16.15
N ASP A 35 -12.57 13.88 15.80
CA ASP A 35 -11.61 14.66 16.57
C ASP A 35 -11.08 15.81 15.71
N PRO A 36 -11.12 17.08 16.17
CA PRO A 36 -10.82 18.26 15.35
C PRO A 36 -9.32 18.36 15.03
N HIS A 37 -8.89 17.63 13.99
CA HIS A 37 -7.54 17.71 13.43
C HIS A 37 -7.42 18.72 12.28
N PHE A 38 -8.54 19.11 11.68
CA PHE A 38 -8.65 20.18 10.68
C PHE A 38 -10.09 20.70 10.60
N GLU A 39 -10.28 21.84 9.93
CA GLU A 39 -11.57 22.50 9.73
C GLU A 39 -12.45 21.72 8.74
N VAL A 40 -13.23 20.75 9.26
CA VAL A 40 -14.05 19.84 8.44
C VAL A 40 -15.16 20.56 7.66
N ASP A 41 -15.66 21.69 8.18
CA ASP A 41 -16.74 22.45 7.55
C ASP A 41 -16.33 23.02 6.18
N ARG A 42 -15.03 23.24 5.96
CA ARG A 42 -14.48 23.67 4.67
C ARG A 42 -14.69 22.65 3.55
N LEU A 43 -15.00 21.40 3.89
CA LEU A 43 -15.28 20.35 2.91
C LEU A 43 -16.69 20.47 2.33
N VAL A 44 -17.64 21.05 3.06
CA VAL A 44 -19.06 21.08 2.67
C VAL A 44 -19.25 21.99 1.45
N GLY A 45 -19.96 21.49 0.44
CA GLY A 45 -20.17 22.17 -0.84
C GLY A 45 -19.04 21.96 -1.85
N ALA A 46 -17.90 21.41 -1.46
CA ALA A 46 -16.82 21.09 -2.39
C ALA A 46 -17.19 19.88 -3.26
N THR A 47 -16.83 19.94 -4.55
CA THR A 47 -16.93 18.80 -5.47
C THR A 47 -15.66 17.96 -5.38
N VAL A 48 -15.79 16.63 -5.39
CA VAL A 48 -14.64 15.72 -5.46
C VAL A 48 -14.20 15.59 -6.93
N ASN A 49 -13.10 16.23 -7.29
CA ASN A 49 -12.55 16.21 -8.65
C ASN A 49 -11.90 14.87 -9.00
N GLY A 50 -11.33 14.17 -8.01
CA GLY A 50 -10.72 12.87 -8.25
C GLY A 50 -10.20 12.21 -6.98
N VAL A 51 -10.03 10.89 -7.05
CA VAL A 51 -9.44 10.07 -5.99
C VAL A 51 -8.24 9.32 -6.58
N GLU A 52 -7.06 9.56 -6.03
CA GLU A 52 -5.81 8.93 -6.47
C GLU A 52 -5.10 8.21 -5.31
N ALA A 53 -4.27 7.24 -5.69
CA ALA A 53 -3.34 6.57 -4.80
C ALA A 53 -1.92 6.94 -5.24
N ARG A 54 -1.03 7.21 -4.27
CA ARG A 54 0.41 7.39 -4.49
C ARG A 54 1.18 6.60 -3.45
N GLY A 55 1.79 5.49 -3.84
CA GLY A 55 2.39 4.53 -2.92
C GLY A 55 1.38 4.06 -1.88
N LYS A 56 1.56 4.47 -0.62
CA LYS A 56 0.66 4.11 0.50
C LYS A 56 -0.24 5.26 0.97
N HIS A 57 -0.40 6.28 0.14
CA HIS A 57 -1.18 7.49 0.42
C HIS A 57 -2.42 7.54 -0.48
N LEU A 58 -3.58 7.78 0.11
CA LEU A 58 -4.82 8.07 -0.61
C LEU A 58 -5.06 9.58 -0.61
N LEU A 59 -5.36 10.15 -1.78
CA LEU A 59 -5.57 11.58 -1.97
C LEU A 59 -6.92 11.81 -2.66
N MET A 60 -7.77 12.65 -2.07
CA MET A 60 -9.03 13.09 -2.69
C MET A 60 -8.94 14.59 -3.00
N HIS A 61 -8.93 14.92 -4.29
CA HIS A 61 -8.81 16.29 -4.78
C HIS A 61 -10.16 16.98 -4.83
N LEU A 62 -10.26 18.19 -4.29
CA LEU A 62 -11.51 18.94 -4.21
C LEU A 62 -11.50 20.16 -5.14
N SER A 63 -12.69 20.67 -5.48
CA SER A 63 -12.85 21.88 -6.29
C SER A 63 -12.32 23.16 -5.62
N THR A 64 -12.14 23.14 -4.30
CA THR A 64 -11.59 24.25 -3.50
C THR A 64 -10.06 24.33 -3.51
N THR A 65 -9.38 23.48 -4.29
CA THR A 65 -7.91 23.23 -4.28
C THR A 65 -7.38 22.50 -3.04
N ASP A 66 -8.23 22.23 -2.06
CA ASP A 66 -7.90 21.38 -0.93
C ASP A 66 -7.87 19.89 -1.34
N VAL A 67 -7.11 19.11 -0.58
CA VAL A 67 -6.89 17.67 -0.77
C VAL A 67 -7.05 16.97 0.57
N ILE A 68 -7.98 16.02 0.64
CA ILE A 68 -8.07 15.11 1.78
C ILE A 68 -7.00 14.04 1.60
N HIS A 69 -6.01 14.04 2.47
CA HIS A 69 -4.93 13.05 2.49
C HIS A 69 -5.16 12.04 3.62
N SER A 70 -5.03 10.75 3.32
CA SER A 70 -4.98 9.72 4.36
C SER A 70 -3.89 8.69 4.11
N HIS A 71 -3.23 8.29 5.20
CA HIS A 71 -2.36 7.12 5.24
C HIS A 71 -2.99 6.07 6.18
N MET A 72 -3.44 4.95 5.63
CA MET A 72 -4.27 3.98 6.38
C MET A 72 -3.49 3.21 7.46
N GLY A 73 -2.18 3.11 7.36
CA GLY A 73 -1.39 2.34 8.34
C GLY A 73 -1.73 0.86 8.28
N MET A 74 -1.86 0.19 9.43
CA MET A 74 -2.15 -1.26 9.49
C MET A 74 -3.64 -1.58 9.65
N THR A 75 -4.41 -0.68 10.23
CA THR A 75 -5.80 -0.90 10.65
C THR A 75 -6.82 -0.04 9.91
N GLY A 76 -6.33 1.01 9.24
CA GLY A 76 -7.18 1.98 8.58
C GLY A 76 -7.84 1.44 7.33
N SER A 77 -9.03 1.96 7.02
CA SER A 77 -9.82 1.55 5.87
C SER A 77 -10.84 2.61 5.49
N TRP A 78 -11.10 2.74 4.20
CA TRP A 78 -12.24 3.49 3.69
C TRP A 78 -13.40 2.55 3.35
N HIS A 79 -14.61 2.93 3.75
CA HIS A 79 -15.83 2.18 3.51
C HIS A 79 -16.88 3.08 2.89
N ILE A 80 -17.80 2.47 2.15
CA ILE A 80 -18.95 3.13 1.52
C ILE A 80 -20.20 2.44 2.03
N TYR A 81 -21.20 3.21 2.42
CA TYR A 81 -22.51 2.75 2.85
C TYR A 81 -23.58 3.61 2.17
N HIS A 82 -24.79 3.08 2.03
CA HIS A 82 -25.95 3.95 1.78
C HIS A 82 -26.34 4.67 3.07
N VAL A 83 -26.88 5.88 2.95
CA VAL A 83 -27.37 6.65 4.10
C VAL A 83 -28.41 5.82 4.87
N GLY A 84 -28.17 5.67 6.19
CA GLY A 84 -29.03 4.88 7.09
C GLY A 84 -28.68 3.39 7.17
N GLN A 85 -27.74 2.90 6.36
CA GLN A 85 -27.24 1.53 6.46
C GLN A 85 -26.37 1.37 7.73
N THR A 86 -26.53 0.25 8.43
CA THR A 86 -25.67 -0.08 9.58
C THR A 86 -24.23 -0.30 9.14
N TRP A 87 -23.30 0.38 9.81
CA TRP A 87 -21.87 0.24 9.51
C TRP A 87 -21.31 -1.09 10.00
N LEU A 88 -20.38 -1.67 9.24
CA LEU A 88 -19.70 -2.92 9.62
C LEU A 88 -18.68 -2.73 10.76
N LYS A 89 -18.26 -1.50 11.01
CA LYS A 89 -17.32 -1.15 12.08
C LYS A 89 -18.01 -0.24 13.09
N PRO A 90 -17.71 -0.38 14.39
CA PRO A 90 -18.21 0.53 15.42
C PRO A 90 -17.95 2.01 15.09
N GLU A 91 -18.91 2.87 15.42
CA GLU A 91 -18.83 4.31 15.14
C GLU A 91 -17.59 4.96 15.76
N HIS A 92 -17.17 4.52 16.95
CA HIS A 92 -15.98 5.05 17.60
C HIS A 92 -14.68 4.79 16.83
N TYR A 93 -14.67 4.00 15.76
CA TYR A 93 -13.51 3.88 14.87
C TYR A 93 -13.57 4.84 13.68
N ALA A 94 -14.73 5.43 13.38
CA ALA A 94 -14.91 6.38 12.29
C ALA A 94 -14.24 7.70 12.67
N VAL A 95 -13.28 8.14 11.86
CA VAL A 95 -12.57 9.40 12.06
C VAL A 95 -13.17 10.50 11.18
N LEU A 96 -13.44 10.20 9.91
CA LEU A 96 -14.07 11.13 8.97
C LEU A 96 -15.25 10.43 8.28
N ASN A 97 -16.40 11.09 8.25
CA ASN A 97 -17.59 10.68 7.48
C ASN A 97 -17.95 11.80 6.51
N LEU A 98 -18.02 11.48 5.22
CA LEU A 98 -18.44 12.37 4.14
C LEU A 98 -19.76 11.85 3.57
N ARG A 99 -20.76 12.72 3.47
CA ARG A 99 -21.98 12.42 2.73
C ARG A 99 -21.90 13.00 1.33
N ILE A 100 -22.00 12.13 0.33
CA ILE A 100 -22.00 12.48 -1.09
C ILE A 100 -23.16 11.74 -1.73
N ASN A 101 -24.08 12.45 -2.37
CA ASN A 101 -25.34 11.88 -2.87
C ASN A 101 -26.12 11.12 -1.75
N ASP A 102 -26.50 9.87 -2.00
CA ASP A 102 -27.13 8.93 -1.09
C ASP A 102 -26.12 8.04 -0.33
N LEU A 103 -24.83 8.36 -0.40
CA LEU A 103 -23.75 7.57 0.20
C LEU A 103 -23.12 8.25 1.41
N GLU A 104 -22.72 7.43 2.38
CA GLU A 104 -21.77 7.77 3.44
C GLU A 104 -20.42 7.12 3.15
N VAL A 105 -19.38 7.94 3.01
CA VAL A 105 -18.02 7.50 2.75
C VAL A 105 -17.17 7.77 3.98
N ILE A 106 -16.67 6.71 4.59
CA ILE A 106 -16.16 6.75 5.96
C ILE A 106 -14.73 6.24 6.04
N CYS A 107 -13.86 7.05 6.63
CA CYS A 107 -12.49 6.68 6.97
C CYS A 107 -12.44 6.16 8.40
N PHE A 108 -12.18 4.87 8.56
CA PHE A 108 -12.01 4.24 9.86
C PHE A 108 -10.53 4.13 10.22
N SER A 109 -10.18 4.56 11.44
CA SER A 109 -8.88 4.38 12.08
C SER A 109 -7.64 4.59 11.17
N PRO A 110 -7.57 5.66 10.36
CA PRO A 110 -6.37 5.96 9.61
C PRO A 110 -5.20 6.21 10.56
N LYS A 111 -3.98 5.89 10.12
CA LYS A 111 -2.77 6.30 10.85
C LYS A 111 -2.58 7.82 10.80
N GLN A 112 -2.93 8.43 9.67
CA GLN A 112 -2.86 9.86 9.45
C GLN A 112 -4.03 10.29 8.56
N LEU A 113 -4.65 11.41 8.90
CA LEU A 113 -5.69 12.06 8.12
C LEU A 113 -5.46 13.57 8.20
N GLU A 114 -5.38 14.22 7.04
CA GLU A 114 -5.05 15.64 6.92
C GLU A 114 -5.91 16.28 5.83
N LEU A 115 -6.16 17.58 5.99
CA LEU A 115 -6.64 18.45 4.93
C LEU A 115 -5.47 19.33 4.48
N LEU A 116 -5.02 19.13 3.25
CA LEU A 116 -3.86 19.80 2.69
C LEU A 116 -4.30 20.74 1.58
N THR A 117 -3.72 21.93 1.49
CA THR A 117 -3.79 22.72 0.26
C THR A 117 -2.95 22.09 -0.84
N ALA A 118 -3.16 22.48 -2.09
CA ALA A 118 -2.31 22.04 -3.21
C ALA A 118 -0.81 22.34 -2.97
N ASP A 119 -0.46 23.45 -2.30
CA ASP A 119 0.93 23.77 -1.97
C ASP A 119 1.50 22.90 -0.86
N GLN A 120 0.72 22.65 0.19
CA GLN A 120 1.10 21.74 1.27
C GLN A 120 1.32 20.32 0.74
N LEU A 121 0.47 19.84 -0.18
CA LEU A 121 0.64 18.54 -0.82
C LEU A 121 1.97 18.45 -1.59
N ARG A 122 2.30 19.47 -2.39
CA ARG A 122 3.56 19.50 -3.17
C ARG A 122 4.81 19.42 -2.29
N ARG A 123 4.75 20.01 -1.09
CA ARG A 123 5.85 20.07 -0.12
C ARG A 123 5.74 18.98 0.95
N HIS A 124 4.76 18.09 0.86
CA HIS A 124 4.51 17.11 1.91
C HIS A 124 5.69 16.12 1.99
N PRO A 125 6.38 16.02 3.14
CA PRO A 125 7.69 15.38 3.24
C PRO A 125 7.67 13.89 2.85
N HIS A 126 6.56 13.20 3.12
CA HIS A 126 6.43 11.79 2.78
C HIS A 126 5.96 11.51 1.35
N ILE A 127 5.32 12.49 0.69
CA ILE A 127 4.75 12.31 -0.66
C ILE A 127 5.74 12.83 -1.71
N GLN A 128 6.36 13.99 -1.46
CA GLN A 128 7.34 14.61 -2.37
C GLN A 128 8.56 13.71 -2.61
N GLN A 129 8.93 12.91 -1.62
CA GLN A 129 10.12 12.07 -1.65
C GLN A 129 9.83 10.63 -2.10
N LEU A 130 8.62 10.33 -2.57
CA LEU A 130 8.30 8.99 -3.06
C LEU A 130 9.12 8.67 -4.31
N GLY A 131 9.68 7.46 -4.34
CA GLY A 131 10.25 6.90 -5.56
C GLY A 131 9.15 6.48 -6.54
N PRO A 132 9.54 5.96 -7.72
CA PRO A 132 8.59 5.45 -8.71
C PRO A 132 7.56 4.51 -8.08
N ASP A 133 6.28 4.73 -8.41
CA ASP A 133 5.16 3.95 -7.85
C ASP A 133 4.94 2.68 -8.66
N ILE A 134 5.20 1.54 -8.01
CA ILE A 134 5.13 0.23 -8.66
C ILE A 134 3.71 -0.16 -9.07
N ALA A 135 2.67 0.41 -8.43
CA ALA A 135 1.27 0.16 -8.73
C ALA A 135 0.61 1.24 -9.61
N ALA A 136 1.34 2.27 -10.02
CA ALA A 136 0.77 3.34 -10.85
C ALA A 136 0.14 2.81 -12.13
N ASN A 137 -1.01 3.38 -12.49
CA ASN A 137 -1.71 3.09 -13.74
C ASN A 137 -0.90 3.58 -14.96
N SER A 138 -0.09 4.63 -14.77
CA SER A 138 0.87 5.10 -15.78
C SER A 138 2.02 4.10 -15.96
N GLU A 139 2.88 4.38 -16.94
CA GLU A 139 4.14 3.65 -17.08
C GLU A 139 4.96 3.74 -15.78
N PHE A 140 5.49 2.60 -15.35
CA PHE A 140 6.36 2.50 -14.18
C PHE A 140 7.80 2.67 -14.63
N ASP A 141 8.43 3.76 -14.19
CA ASP A 141 9.84 4.04 -14.45
C ASP A 141 10.74 3.11 -13.63
N VAL A 142 10.89 1.91 -14.15
CA VAL A 142 11.73 0.86 -13.58
C VAL A 142 13.22 1.23 -13.61
N ALA A 143 13.68 1.99 -14.62
CA ALA A 143 15.08 2.38 -14.74
C ALA A 143 15.48 3.31 -13.58
N THR A 144 14.66 4.30 -13.28
CA THR A 144 14.83 5.16 -12.10
C THR A 144 14.77 4.34 -10.81
N ALA A 145 13.86 3.38 -10.69
CA ALA A 145 13.79 2.52 -9.50
C ALA A 145 15.06 1.65 -9.32
N VAL A 146 15.64 1.12 -10.40
CA VAL A 146 16.92 0.39 -10.36
C VAL A 146 18.06 1.33 -9.94
N GLY A 147 18.17 2.52 -10.55
CA GLY A 147 19.16 3.53 -10.17
C GLY A 147 19.06 3.94 -8.69
N ASN A 148 17.83 4.11 -8.19
CA ASN A 148 17.57 4.37 -6.78
C ASN A 148 18.06 3.23 -5.87
N LEU A 149 17.80 1.97 -6.23
CA LEU A 149 18.32 0.82 -5.49
C LEU A 149 19.86 0.81 -5.47
N ARG A 150 20.50 1.12 -6.60
CA ARG A 150 21.97 1.23 -6.70
C ARG A 150 22.59 2.29 -5.83
N SER A 151 21.87 3.40 -5.58
CA SER A 151 22.30 4.41 -4.58
C SER A 151 22.41 3.86 -3.15
N ARG A 152 21.91 2.64 -2.90
CA ARG A 152 21.92 1.92 -1.62
C ARG A 152 22.56 0.53 -1.73
N ASN A 153 23.62 0.40 -2.53
CA ASN A 153 24.31 -0.86 -2.83
C ASN A 153 24.64 -1.75 -1.62
N GLN A 154 25.08 -1.18 -0.50
CA GLN A 154 25.44 -1.93 0.72
C GLN A 154 24.23 -2.30 1.59
N THR A 155 23.04 -1.78 1.29
CA THR A 155 21.82 -2.08 2.05
C THR A 155 21.29 -3.45 1.65
N PRO A 156 20.85 -4.31 2.60
CA PRO A 156 20.19 -5.56 2.28
C PRO A 156 18.98 -5.35 1.35
N LEU A 157 18.81 -6.20 0.34
CA LEU A 157 17.77 -6.03 -0.68
C LEU A 157 16.37 -5.95 -0.07
N GLY A 158 16.08 -6.78 0.95
CA GLY A 158 14.82 -6.75 1.68
C GLY A 158 14.52 -5.43 2.39
N GLU A 159 15.55 -4.65 2.76
CA GLU A 159 15.39 -3.31 3.34
C GLU A 159 15.26 -2.25 2.25
N ALA A 160 16.07 -2.34 1.20
CA ALA A 160 16.06 -1.39 0.09
C ALA A 160 14.68 -1.33 -0.58
N VAL A 161 14.06 -2.47 -0.90
CA VAL A 161 12.73 -2.52 -1.54
C VAL A 161 11.59 -2.05 -0.63
N MET A 162 11.81 -1.93 0.68
CA MET A 162 10.84 -1.37 1.63
C MET A 162 10.87 0.15 1.70
N SER A 163 11.95 0.77 1.22
CA SER A 163 12.09 2.22 1.21
C SER A 163 11.16 2.84 0.18
N GLN A 164 10.13 3.54 0.65
CA GLN A 164 9.18 4.24 -0.22
C GLN A 164 9.84 5.36 -1.04
N ARG A 165 11.07 5.77 -0.69
CA ARG A 165 11.86 6.72 -1.49
C ARG A 165 12.55 6.09 -2.69
N LEU A 166 12.87 4.81 -2.63
CA LEU A 166 13.56 4.13 -3.74
C LEU A 166 12.54 3.59 -4.75
N VAL A 167 11.50 2.95 -4.24
CA VAL A 167 10.32 2.48 -4.98
C VAL A 167 9.15 2.45 -4.01
N CYS A 168 8.04 3.11 -4.33
CA CYS A 168 6.88 3.16 -3.43
C CYS A 168 5.83 2.09 -3.77
N GLY A 169 5.02 1.74 -2.77
CA GLY A 169 3.96 0.73 -2.86
C GLY A 169 4.33 -0.59 -2.18
N ILE A 170 5.56 -1.07 -2.29
CA ILE A 170 6.00 -2.34 -1.67
C ILE A 170 5.92 -2.24 -0.14
N GLY A 171 5.30 -3.21 0.53
CA GLY A 171 5.36 -3.40 1.98
C GLY A 171 5.83 -4.80 2.36
N ASN A 172 5.59 -5.17 3.62
CA ASN A 172 6.16 -6.39 4.21
C ASN A 172 5.73 -7.66 3.47
N ILE A 173 4.46 -7.71 3.04
CA ILE A 173 3.92 -8.84 2.31
C ILE A 173 4.57 -8.91 0.93
N TYR A 174 4.50 -7.84 0.14
CA TYR A 174 5.10 -7.86 -1.20
C TYR A 174 6.61 -8.11 -1.15
N LYS A 175 7.35 -7.52 -0.20
CA LYS A 175 8.78 -7.82 0.00
C LYS A 175 9.02 -9.32 0.14
N SER A 176 8.40 -9.95 1.13
CA SER A 176 8.64 -11.37 1.42
C SER A 176 8.22 -12.28 0.28
N GLU A 177 7.06 -12.01 -0.30
CA GLU A 177 6.51 -12.83 -1.40
C GLU A 177 7.31 -12.65 -2.69
N LEU A 178 7.64 -11.41 -3.05
CA LEU A 178 8.39 -11.10 -4.27
C LEU A 178 9.79 -11.71 -4.23
N LEU A 179 10.52 -11.52 -3.14
CA LEU A 179 11.88 -12.05 -3.01
C LEU A 179 11.88 -13.58 -3.00
N PHE A 180 10.86 -14.21 -2.40
CA PHE A 180 10.68 -15.66 -2.50
C PHE A 180 10.40 -16.12 -3.94
N ILE A 181 9.51 -15.43 -4.66
CA ILE A 181 9.16 -15.76 -6.06
C ILE A 181 10.39 -15.65 -6.95
N MET A 182 11.26 -14.67 -6.70
CA MET A 182 12.52 -14.48 -7.43
C MET A 182 13.63 -15.45 -6.98
N GLY A 183 13.48 -16.10 -5.82
CA GLY A 183 14.55 -16.91 -5.22
C GLY A 183 15.70 -16.07 -4.66
N PHE A 184 15.46 -14.78 -4.38
CA PHE A 184 16.49 -13.84 -3.96
C PHE A 184 16.66 -13.87 -2.44
N ASP A 185 17.91 -13.89 -1.97
CA ASP A 185 18.24 -13.71 -0.55
C ASP A 185 17.82 -12.29 -0.11
N PRO A 186 16.87 -12.15 0.83
CA PRO A 186 16.48 -10.83 1.31
C PRO A 186 17.57 -10.11 2.11
N PHE A 187 18.60 -10.82 2.58
CA PHE A 187 19.66 -10.29 3.43
C PHE A 187 20.93 -9.90 2.67
N ALA A 188 21.08 -10.38 1.44
CA ALA A 188 22.16 -10.00 0.55
C ALA A 188 22.09 -8.50 0.20
N PRO A 189 23.23 -7.78 0.17
CA PRO A 189 23.26 -6.37 -0.24
C PRO A 189 22.88 -6.21 -1.71
N VAL A 190 22.28 -5.07 -2.06
CA VAL A 190 21.82 -4.76 -3.43
C VAL A 190 22.92 -4.94 -4.48
N GLU A 191 24.17 -4.61 -4.15
CA GLU A 191 25.31 -4.72 -5.07
C GLU A 191 25.57 -6.14 -5.58
N GLN A 192 25.15 -7.17 -4.84
CA GLN A 192 25.31 -8.54 -5.30
C GLN A 192 24.35 -8.90 -6.44
N PHE A 193 23.24 -8.18 -6.61
CA PHE A 193 22.28 -8.42 -7.69
C PHE A 193 22.66 -7.63 -8.93
N SER A 194 22.50 -8.20 -10.13
CA SER A 194 22.72 -7.48 -11.40
C SER A 194 21.58 -6.52 -11.71
N ASP A 195 21.79 -5.54 -12.60
CA ASP A 195 20.72 -4.60 -13.01
C ASP A 195 19.54 -5.35 -13.64
N ASP A 196 19.80 -6.39 -14.43
CA ASP A 196 18.77 -7.25 -15.02
C ASP A 196 17.99 -8.05 -13.97
N GLU A 197 18.63 -8.47 -12.88
CA GLU A 197 17.96 -9.11 -11.75
C GLU A 197 17.02 -8.14 -11.03
N LEU A 198 17.50 -6.93 -10.72
CA LEU A 198 16.71 -5.89 -10.08
C LEU A 198 15.54 -5.44 -10.97
N HIS A 199 15.79 -5.23 -12.26
CA HIS A 199 14.78 -4.87 -13.25
C HIS A 199 13.67 -5.92 -13.32
N ARG A 200 14.03 -7.22 -13.48
CA ARG A 200 13.05 -8.32 -13.52
C ARG A 200 12.27 -8.46 -12.22
N MET A 201 12.92 -8.29 -11.07
CA MET A 201 12.25 -8.30 -9.78
C MET A 201 11.20 -7.19 -9.68
N LEU A 202 11.55 -5.95 -10.05
CA LEU A 202 10.62 -4.82 -9.98
C LEU A 202 9.44 -4.99 -10.95
N GLN A 203 9.69 -5.47 -12.18
CA GLN A 203 8.61 -5.80 -13.12
C GLN A 203 7.70 -6.90 -12.59
N LYS A 204 8.26 -7.94 -11.96
CA LYS A 204 7.48 -9.00 -11.32
C LYS A 204 6.66 -8.45 -10.15
N GLY A 205 7.23 -7.56 -9.34
CA GLY A 205 6.55 -6.87 -8.26
C GLY A 205 5.36 -6.06 -8.75
N ARG A 206 5.54 -5.29 -9.83
CA ARG A 206 4.47 -4.55 -10.51
C ARG A 206 3.36 -5.48 -10.99
N ALA A 207 3.70 -6.53 -11.73
CA ALA A 207 2.73 -7.49 -12.24
C ALA A 207 1.90 -8.13 -11.11
N LEU A 208 2.55 -8.49 -9.99
CA LEU A 208 1.86 -9.01 -8.81
C LEU A 208 0.94 -7.96 -8.18
N MET A 209 1.38 -6.72 -8.05
CA MET A 209 0.58 -5.66 -7.42
C MET A 209 -0.63 -5.29 -8.28
N LEU A 210 -0.45 -5.16 -9.60
CA LEU A 210 -1.53 -4.92 -10.56
C LEU A 210 -2.58 -6.03 -10.55
N ARG A 211 -2.16 -7.30 -10.46
CA ARG A 211 -3.09 -8.45 -10.36
C ARG A 211 -3.93 -8.43 -9.07
N ASN A 212 -3.46 -7.75 -8.03
CA ASN A 212 -4.13 -7.64 -6.74
C ASN A 212 -4.97 -6.36 -6.58
N LEU A 213 -5.05 -5.53 -7.62
CA LEU A 213 -5.97 -4.39 -7.65
C LEU A 213 -7.44 -4.84 -7.73
N GLY A 214 -7.68 -6.03 -8.29
CA GLY A 214 -8.98 -6.70 -8.29
C GLY A 214 -9.12 -7.77 -7.20
N GLY A 215 -10.37 -8.13 -6.89
CA GLY A 215 -10.68 -9.23 -5.97
C GLY A 215 -10.64 -8.86 -4.48
N PRO A 216 -11.20 -9.73 -3.61
CA PRO A 216 -11.45 -9.39 -2.21
C PRO A 216 -10.19 -9.42 -1.34
N ARG A 217 -9.14 -10.14 -1.76
CA ARG A 217 -8.00 -10.47 -0.91
C ARG A 217 -6.70 -10.61 -1.70
N ARG A 218 -5.62 -9.99 -1.20
CA ARG A 218 -4.26 -10.10 -1.78
C ARG A 218 -3.82 -11.57 -1.87
N THR A 219 -3.29 -11.96 -3.02
CA THR A 219 -2.83 -13.30 -3.36
C THR A 219 -1.58 -13.22 -4.23
N THR A 220 -0.56 -13.98 -3.88
CA THR A 220 0.75 -14.05 -4.57
C THR A 220 1.09 -15.47 -5.01
N ARG A 221 0.38 -16.46 -4.48
CA ARG A 221 0.40 -17.86 -4.91
C ARG A 221 -0.92 -18.19 -5.61
N PHE A 222 -0.84 -18.52 -6.89
CA PHE A 222 -2.01 -18.81 -7.73
C PHE A 222 -2.08 -20.32 -8.04
N GLY A 223 -3.24 -20.96 -7.84
CA GLY A 223 -3.48 -22.39 -8.07
C GLY A 223 -4.67 -22.91 -7.24
N SER A 224 -5.31 -24.01 -7.65
CA SER A 224 -6.55 -24.55 -7.04
C SER A 224 -6.37 -25.06 -5.61
N ASP A 225 -5.17 -25.55 -5.28
CA ASP A 225 -4.92 -26.28 -4.02
C ASP A 225 -4.05 -25.47 -3.04
N ALA A 226 -3.84 -24.18 -3.34
CA ALA A 226 -2.78 -23.39 -2.75
C ALA A 226 -3.31 -22.31 -1.80
N GLY A 227 -2.81 -22.30 -0.56
CA GLY A 227 -2.91 -21.12 0.30
C GLY A 227 -2.42 -19.85 -0.40
N ARG A 228 -2.98 -18.69 -0.04
CA ARG A 228 -2.84 -17.40 -0.77
C ARG A 228 -1.43 -16.84 -0.88
N MET A 229 -0.56 -17.17 0.08
CA MET A 229 0.80 -16.67 0.21
C MET A 229 1.81 -17.83 0.17
N TRP A 230 3.00 -17.55 -0.35
CA TRP A 230 4.12 -18.48 -0.38
C TRP A 230 4.79 -18.61 0.98
N VAL A 231 5.18 -17.49 1.60
CA VAL A 231 6.00 -17.45 2.82
C VAL A 231 5.47 -16.51 3.90
N TYR A 232 4.79 -15.42 3.52
CA TYR A 232 4.28 -14.44 4.48
C TYR A 232 3.19 -15.05 5.36
N GLY A 233 3.32 -14.87 6.67
CA GLY A 233 2.38 -15.44 7.66
C GLY A 233 2.48 -16.97 7.79
N ARG A 234 3.55 -17.58 7.25
CA ARG A 234 3.76 -19.03 7.21
C ARG A 234 5.03 -19.49 7.91
N SER A 235 5.62 -18.66 8.76
CA SER A 235 6.81 -19.03 9.54
C SER A 235 6.57 -20.27 10.39
N GLY A 236 7.55 -21.17 10.45
CA GLY A 236 7.43 -22.46 11.15
C GLY A 236 6.67 -23.53 10.37
N THR A 237 6.11 -23.21 9.20
CA THR A 237 5.44 -24.20 8.33
C THR A 237 6.35 -24.67 7.20
N PRO A 238 6.11 -25.88 6.64
CA PRO A 238 6.83 -26.35 5.45
C PRO A 238 6.65 -25.43 4.24
N CYS A 239 7.75 -25.12 3.56
CA CYS A 239 7.76 -24.37 2.32
C CYS A 239 6.96 -25.12 1.25
N PRO A 240 5.97 -24.48 0.60
CA PRO A 240 5.15 -25.13 -0.43
C PRO A 240 5.93 -25.49 -1.72
N LYS A 241 7.20 -25.06 -1.86
CA LYS A 241 8.06 -25.36 -3.02
C LYS A 241 9.04 -26.51 -2.75
N CYS A 242 9.62 -26.57 -1.54
CA CYS A 242 10.71 -27.51 -1.24
C CYS A 242 10.55 -28.28 0.09
N GLY A 243 9.49 -28.03 0.86
CA GLY A 243 9.25 -28.69 2.15
C GLY A 243 10.04 -28.16 3.35
N ALA A 244 11.14 -27.41 3.13
CA ALA A 244 11.94 -26.86 4.23
C ALA A 244 11.17 -25.83 5.06
N GLU A 245 11.50 -25.70 6.35
CA GLU A 245 10.81 -24.78 7.25
C GLU A 245 10.99 -23.30 6.81
N ILE A 246 9.88 -22.57 6.70
CA ILE A 246 9.89 -21.13 6.45
C ILE A 246 10.34 -20.41 7.72
N LYS A 247 11.35 -19.54 7.60
CA LYS A 247 11.91 -18.76 8.70
C LYS A 247 11.37 -17.35 8.73
N LEU A 248 11.49 -16.71 9.90
CA LEU A 248 11.10 -15.33 10.15
C LEU A 248 12.19 -14.60 10.94
N ARG A 249 12.51 -13.39 10.51
CA ARG A 249 13.52 -12.52 11.15
C ARG A 249 13.08 -11.07 11.01
N ARG A 250 13.45 -10.26 11.99
CA ARG A 250 13.34 -8.80 11.92
C ARG A 250 14.51 -8.26 11.11
N GLN A 251 14.23 -7.32 10.22
CA GLN A 251 15.20 -6.77 9.28
C GLN A 251 15.13 -5.24 9.28
N GLY A 252 16.31 -4.60 9.21
CA GLY A 252 16.51 -3.15 9.30
C GLY A 252 16.16 -2.55 10.66
N GLU A 253 16.50 -1.27 10.82
CA GLU A 253 16.28 -0.50 12.05
C GLU A 253 14.80 -0.46 12.47
N ALA A 254 13.89 -0.42 11.48
CA ALA A 254 12.45 -0.42 11.72
C ALA A 254 11.89 -1.80 12.13
N GLY A 255 12.73 -2.83 12.32
CA GLY A 255 12.33 -4.15 12.77
C GLY A 255 11.26 -4.79 11.87
N ARG A 256 11.38 -4.64 10.56
CA ARG A 256 10.37 -5.12 9.62
C ARG A 256 10.47 -6.64 9.50
N THR A 257 9.34 -7.33 9.64
CA THR A 257 9.28 -8.78 9.51
C THR A 257 9.64 -9.22 8.09
N THR A 258 10.58 -10.14 7.96
CA THR A 258 10.91 -10.85 6.71
C THR A 258 10.67 -12.34 6.93
N CYS A 259 9.73 -12.91 6.18
CA CYS A 259 9.56 -14.36 6.03
C CYS A 259 10.29 -14.83 4.77
N TRP A 260 11.04 -15.93 4.85
CA TRP A 260 11.79 -16.49 3.71
C TRP A 260 11.98 -18.01 3.88
N CYS A 261 12.34 -18.69 2.80
CA CYS A 261 12.73 -20.10 2.84
C CYS A 261 14.24 -20.23 2.60
N PRO A 262 15.04 -20.74 3.55
CA PRO A 262 16.51 -20.79 3.42
C PRO A 262 16.99 -21.72 2.30
N GLN A 263 16.18 -22.71 1.90
CA GLN A 263 16.52 -23.61 0.79
C GLN A 263 16.16 -23.03 -0.58
N CYS A 264 15.07 -22.25 -0.68
CA CYS A 264 14.68 -21.62 -1.95
C CYS A 264 15.33 -20.25 -2.17
N GLN A 265 15.88 -19.66 -1.12
CA GLN A 265 16.56 -18.36 -1.10
C GLN A 265 17.89 -18.57 -0.35
N PRO A 266 18.84 -19.31 -0.94
CA PRO A 266 20.14 -19.55 -0.33
C PRO A 266 20.89 -18.23 -0.12
N ALA A 267 21.75 -18.18 0.90
CA ALA A 267 22.60 -17.02 1.14
C ALA A 267 23.48 -16.75 -0.10
N ARG A 268 23.58 -15.49 -0.48
CA ARG A 268 24.35 -15.05 -1.64
C ARG A 268 25.73 -14.54 -1.27
#